data_AF-A0A9E3BZN7-F1
#
_entry.id   AF-A0A9E3BZN7-F1
#
_cell.length_a   1.000
_cell.length_b   1.000
_cell.length_c   1.000
_cell.angle_alpha   90.00
_cell.angle_beta   90.00
_cell.angle_gamma   90.00
#
_symmetry.space_group_name_H-M   'P 1'
#
loop_
_entity.id
_entity.type
_entity.pdbx_description
1 polymer ?
#
loop_
_entity_poly.entity_id
_entity_poly.type
_entity_poly.pdbx_seq_one_letter_code
_entity_poly.pdbx_strand_id
1 'polypeptide(L)' 'MEDLRASGTNVVQARVVDDGNILTAGGVTSGLDLALWLVERFCGPALALAVEQNLEYERRGVVWRRAPEHF' A
#
# COMPACT_ATOMS: atom_id res chain seq x y z
N MET A 1 4.67 -16.13 4.81
CA MET A 1 5.79 -15.23 5.22
C MET A 1 7.13 -15.90 5.01
N GLU A 2 7.31 -17.14 5.44
CA GLU A 2 8.51 -17.94 5.11
C GLU A 2 8.68 -18.11 3.59
N ASP A 3 7.60 -18.38 2.85
CA ASP A 3 7.69 -18.53 1.38
C ASP A 3 8.21 -17.25 0.69
N LEU A 4 7.76 -16.07 1.13
CA LEU A 4 8.25 -14.78 0.61
C LEU A 4 9.72 -14.55 0.99
N ARG A 5 10.16 -14.97 2.17
CA ARG A 5 11.58 -14.89 2.54
C ARG A 5 12.41 -15.86 1.71
N ALA A 6 11.89 -17.06 1.45
CA ALA A 6 12.55 -18.09 0.65
C ALA A 6 12.72 -17.67 -0.82
N SER A 7 11.87 -16.78 -1.35
CA SER A 7 12.03 -16.21 -2.69
C SER A 7 13.07 -15.08 -2.78
N GLY A 8 13.76 -14.75 -1.68
CA GLY A 8 14.73 -13.64 -1.64
C GLY A 8 14.10 -12.25 -1.47
N THR A 9 12.79 -12.19 -1.16
CA THR A 9 12.09 -10.91 -0.97
C THR A 9 12.40 -10.32 0.41
N ASN A 10 12.67 -9.01 0.48
CA ASN A 10 12.71 -8.30 1.75
C ASN A 10 11.29 -8.15 2.33
N VAL A 11 10.95 -8.96 3.33
CA VAL A 11 9.61 -8.95 3.92
C VAL A 11 9.45 -7.79 4.90
N VAL A 12 8.67 -6.80 4.50
CA VAL A 12 8.33 -5.63 5.31
C VAL A 12 7.06 -5.90 6.12
N GLN A 13 7.08 -5.59 7.42
CA GLN A 13 5.89 -5.63 8.28
C GLN A 13 5.06 -4.35 8.10
N ALA A 14 4.23 -4.31 7.05
CA ALA A 14 3.34 -3.20 6.77
C ALA A 14 1.98 -3.68 6.23
N ARG A 15 0.94 -2.85 6.37
CA ARG A 15 -0.37 -3.13 5.77
C ARG A 15 -0.32 -2.93 4.25
N VAL A 16 0.38 -1.88 3.81
CA VAL A 16 0.60 -1.55 2.39
C VAL A 16 2.10 -1.32 2.19
N VAL A 17 2.66 -2.00 1.20
CA VAL A 17 4.04 -1.83 0.73
C VAL A 17 3.98 -1.35 -0.71
N ASP A 18 4.62 -0.22 -0.97
CA ASP A 18 4.85 0.32 -2.29
C ASP A 18 6.34 0.28 -2.60
N ASP A 19 6.71 -0.66 -3.48
CA ASP A 19 8.06 -0.81 -4.02
C ASP A 19 8.09 -0.42 -5.51
N GLY A 20 7.56 0.76 -5.82
CA GLY A 20 7.61 1.33 -7.16
C GLY A 20 6.62 0.65 -8.11
N ASN A 21 7.06 -0.39 -8.81
CA ASN A 21 6.24 -1.13 -9.79
C ASN A 21 5.48 -2.31 -9.18
N ILE A 22 5.82 -2.73 -7.95
CA ILE A 22 5.13 -3.78 -7.22
C ILE A 22 4.51 -3.17 -5.97
N LEU A 23 3.21 -3.39 -5.79
CA LEU A 23 2.47 -2.99 -4.60
C LEU A 23 1.82 -4.21 -3.97
N THR A 24 1.95 -4.36 -2.66
CA THR A 24 1.44 -5.52 -1.93
C THR A 24 0.67 -5.12 -0.67
N ALA A 25 -0.22 -6.00 -0.23
CA ALA A 25 -1.01 -5.86 0.99
C ALA A 25 -0.75 -7.03 1.96
N GLY A 26 -0.61 -6.75 3.25
CA GLY A 26 -0.22 -7.74 4.26
C GLY A 26 -1.32 -8.73 4.69
N GLY A 27 -2.59 -8.44 4.40
CA GLY A 27 -3.73 -9.29 4.76
C GLY A 27 -5.02 -8.86 4.06
N VAL A 28 -6.11 -9.62 4.26
CA VAL A 28 -7.37 -9.44 3.51
C VAL A 28 -7.91 -8.01 3.59
N THR A 29 -8.05 -7.47 4.80
CA THR A 29 -8.58 -6.11 4.98
C THR A 29 -7.60 -5.02 4.56
N SER A 30 -6.30 -5.32 4.47
CA SER A 30 -5.31 -4.38 3.95
C SER A 30 -5.43 -4.18 2.44
N GLY A 31 -6.21 -5.00 1.74
CA GLY A 31 -6.57 -4.75 0.35
C GLY A 31 -7.35 -3.44 0.16
N LEU A 32 -8.16 -3.02 1.13
CA LEU A 32 -8.86 -1.73 1.10
C LEU A 32 -7.88 -0.56 1.24
N ASP A 33 -6.95 -0.66 2.19
CA ASP A 33 -5.88 0.34 2.35
C ASP A 33 -5.04 0.46 1.06
N LEU A 34 -4.72 -0.66 0.42
CA LEU A 34 -4.01 -0.67 -0.87
C LEU A 34 -4.85 -0.06 -1.99
N ALA A 35 -6.15 -0.35 -2.08
CA ALA A 35 -7.03 0.22 -3.10
C ALA A 35 -7.10 1.76 -2.98
N LEU A 36 -7.24 2.27 -1.75
CA LEU A 36 -7.21 3.71 -1.50
C LEU A 36 -5.85 4.33 -1.85
N TRP A 37 -4.76 3.64 -1.54
CA TRP A 37 -3.43 4.07 -1.95
C TRP A 37 -3.26 4.13 -3.47
N LEU A 38 -3.81 3.17 -4.21
CA LEU A 38 -3.79 3.20 -5.68
C LEU A 38 -4.56 4.42 -6.22
N VAL A 39 -5.74 4.72 -5.67
CA VAL A 39 -6.49 5.93 -6.05
C VAL A 39 -5.67 7.19 -5.76
N GLU A 40 -5.06 7.28 -4.58
CA GLU A 40 -4.22 8.45 -4.24
C GLU A 40 -3.04 8.59 -5.19
N ARG A 41 -2.34 7.48 -5.48
CA ARG A 41 -1.14 7.46 -6.32
C ARG A 41 -1.42 7.85 -7.77
N PHE A 42 -2.53 7.38 -8.33
CA PHE A 42 -2.82 7.56 -9.76
C PHE A 42 -3.82 8.68 -10.06
N CYS A 43 -4.64 9.06 -9.09
CA CYS A 43 -5.71 10.05 -9.27
C CYS A 43 -5.62 11.22 -8.28
N GLY A 44 -4.68 11.17 -7.34
CA GLY A 44 -4.43 12.23 -6.36
C GLY A 44 -5.22 12.08 -5.05
N PRO A 45 -4.79 12.80 -4.00
CA PRO A 45 -5.30 12.64 -2.65
C PRO A 45 -6.76 13.08 -2.49
N ALA A 46 -7.23 14.04 -3.29
CA ALA A 46 -8.61 14.52 -3.22
C ALA A 46 -9.62 13.42 -3.61
N LEU A 47 -9.33 12.65 -4.66
CA LEU A 47 -10.20 11.55 -5.05
C LEU A 47 -10.13 10.40 -4.06
N ALA A 48 -8.94 10.09 -3.53
CA ALA A 48 -8.79 9.06 -2.50
C ALA A 48 -9.63 9.38 -1.26
N LEU A 49 -9.60 10.63 -0.78
CA LEU A 49 -10.41 11.08 0.34
C LEU A 49 -11.92 10.98 0.04
N ALA A 50 -12.35 11.33 -1.17
CA ALA A 50 -13.75 11.16 -1.56
C ALA A 50 -14.15 9.67 -1.57
N VAL A 51 -13.29 8.77 -2.01
CA VAL A 51 -13.55 7.32 -1.98
C VAL A 51 -13.61 6.80 -0.54
N GLU A 52 -12.69 7.22 0.34
CA GLU A 52 -12.75 6.89 1.78
C GLU A 52 -14.08 7.28 2.41
N GLN A 53 -14.55 8.50 2.13
CA GLN A 53 -15.84 9.00 2.63
C GLN A 53 -17.02 8.19 2.09
N ASN A 54 -17.03 7.88 0.79
CA ASN A 54 -18.11 7.09 0.18
C ASN A 54 -18.15 5.64 0.69
N LEU A 55 -17.00 5.08 1.03
CA LEU A 55 -16.90 3.73 1.61
C LEU A 55 -17.13 3.71 3.12
N GLU A 56 -17.26 4.88 3.76
CA GLU A 56 -17.26 5.04 5.22
C GLU A 56 -16.09 4.30 5.88
N TYR A 57 -14.93 4.31 5.20
CA TYR A 57 -13.75 3.57 5.60
C TYR A 57 -12.55 4.50 5.72
N GLU A 58 -12.02 4.59 6.95
CA GLU A 58 -10.76 5.29 7.22
C GLU A 58 -9.59 4.33 7.05
N ARG A 59 -8.62 4.70 6.18
CA ARG A 59 -7.39 3.92 5.99
C ARG A 59 -6.63 3.75 7.30
N ARG A 60 -5.98 2.61 7.46
CA ARG A 60 -5.21 2.28 8.67
C ARG A 60 -3.71 2.33 8.43
N GLY A 61 -3.05 3.24 9.13
CA GLY A 61 -1.59 3.34 9.17
C GLY A 61 -0.99 4.04 7.94
N VAL A 62 0.33 3.94 7.82
CA VAL A 62 1.10 4.58 6.73
C VAL A 62 1.51 3.54 5.69
N VAL A 63 1.61 3.99 4.43
CA VAL A 63 2.18 3.19 3.34
C VAL A 63 3.70 3.17 3.49
N TRP A 64 4.27 1.97 3.58
CA TRP A 64 5.72 1.84 3.48
C TRP A 64 6.14 2.09 2.04
N ARG A 65 7.15 2.95 1.84
CA ARG A 65 7.67 3.30 0.52
C ARG A 65 9.18 3.08 0.49
N ARG A 66 9.67 2.50 -0.59
CA ARG A 66 11.11 2.47 -0.86
C ARG A 66 11.63 3.90 -1.04
N ALA A 67 12.75 4.22 -0.40
CA ALA A 67 13.42 5.50 -0.64
C ALA A 67 13.86 5.59 -2.10
N PRO A 68 13.70 6.75 -2.78
CA PRO A 68 14.18 6.91 -4.14
C PRO A 68 15.69 6.68 -4.17
N GLU A 69 16.13 5.86 -5.12
CA GLU A 69 17.55 5.63 -5.37
C GLU A 69 18.18 6.98 -5.75
N HIS A 70 19.10 7.46 -4.92
CA HIS A 70 19.94 8.59 -5.28
C HIS A 70 21.01 8.06 -6.24
N PHE A 71 20.89 8.43 -7.51
CA PHE A 71 21.95 8.25 -8.51
C PHE A 71 23.13 9.19 -8.23
#